data_AF-A0A816B3Y0-F1
#
_entry.id   AF-A0A816B3Y0-F1
#
_cell.length_a   1.000
_cell.length_b   1.000
_cell.length_c   1.000
_cell.angle_alpha   90.00
_cell.angle_beta   90.00
_cell.angle_gamma   90.00
#
_symmetry.space_group_name_H-M   'P 1'
#
loop_
_entity.id
_entity.type
_entity.pdbx_description
1 polymer ?
#
loop_
_entity_poly.entity_id
_entity_poly.type
_entity_poly.pdbx_seq_one_letter_code
_entity_poly.pdbx_strand_id
1 'polypeptide(L)'
;MSFVAKQRNGSWTLSNDGVNEKKEANGHFKTQNGISKSEIQLNDKPQSVPTNTNDDAELKKALFDENNLNENAESNLTSTAKDELLESKKQDASEKVPSRKLTFFEIYKFADKLDFLLMFIGTIACIGTGAVFPLMMLVYKSVATSLVKSGIPSNIANFTIPLDIDPACIIKAQNSTSDILSDLRGMIKWYAILGSVSIFCYWLGYSFWMIAAVATSLVKSGIPSNIANFTIPLDIDPACIIKAQNSTSDILSDLRGMIKWYAILGSVSIFCYWLGYSFWMIAAERQVRRMRFALFRSIMHQEMGWFDKLNPGELSNRLVADLDKIRDGLGDKKADFISLMCRLFGGLIFAFITGWKLSLVFIATSPLTIFAFNITMRVIVKYTAKEIQSYSKASAVAQEVLGSIRTVTAFGGQKKEEERFSENLLEAKQIGIKKGLYLGICQAAAQAAIYLAFAITFWYGPYLVRYECKNYDAGSVIVIFVSCLQSTFSISQIVPNIQAFAEASGSGGFVFDIISRISKIDSFKNEGDIPSSIVGDIELQNVRFTYPARKDSPILQGVSMKIPTGKTVALVGASGCGKSTTIQLIQRFYDPDGGLVLLDGKDIKTLNVAWLRQHIGVVSQEPVLFTGTIEE
;
A
#
# COMPACT_ATOMS: atom_id res chain seq x y z
N MET A 1 -19.53 7.18 -5.31
CA MET A 1 -20.92 6.72 -5.10
C MET A 1 -21.47 7.44 -3.89
N SER A 2 -22.17 8.56 -4.08
CA SER A 2 -22.92 9.24 -3.02
C SER A 2 -24.40 8.95 -3.24
N PHE A 3 -25.05 8.29 -2.29
CA PHE A 3 -26.50 8.12 -2.27
C PHE A 3 -27.10 9.28 -1.48
N VAL A 4 -27.99 10.05 -2.10
CA VAL A 4 -28.79 11.08 -1.42
C VAL A 4 -30.14 10.47 -1.09
N ALA A 5 -30.40 10.23 0.19
CA ALA A 5 -31.69 9.75 0.66
C ALA A 5 -32.64 10.94 0.87
N LYS A 6 -33.82 10.92 0.25
CA LYS A 6 -34.83 11.99 0.36
C LYS A 6 -36.10 11.41 0.98
N GLN A 7 -36.52 11.96 2.11
CA GLN A 7 -37.68 11.49 2.86
C GLN A 7 -38.96 12.15 2.31
N ARG A 8 -39.94 11.35 1.88
CA ARG A 8 -41.30 11.84 1.59
C ARG A 8 -42.30 10.78 2.05
N ASN A 9 -43.20 11.16 2.96
CA ASN A 9 -44.28 10.34 3.52
C ASN A 9 -43.84 8.99 4.13
N GLY A 10 -42.90 9.03 5.08
CA GLY A 10 -42.72 7.96 6.07
C GLY A 10 -42.11 6.64 5.59
N SER A 11 -41.64 6.52 4.34
CA SER A 11 -40.91 5.34 3.85
C SER A 11 -39.64 5.76 3.09
N TRP A 12 -38.54 5.02 3.29
CA TRP A 12 -37.25 5.26 2.63
C TRP A 12 -37.11 4.34 1.41
N THR A 13 -36.86 4.92 0.23
CA THR A 13 -36.51 4.16 -0.98
C THR A 13 -35.19 4.68 -1.57
N LEU A 14 -34.24 3.78 -1.81
CA LEU A 14 -32.98 4.05 -2.52
C LEU A 14 -33.18 3.84 -4.02
N SER A 15 -32.99 4.88 -4.84
CA SER A 15 -32.85 4.73 -6.30
C SER A 15 -31.44 5.12 -6.74
N ASN A 16 -30.94 4.41 -7.76
CA ASN A 16 -29.56 4.46 -8.24
C ASN A 16 -29.57 5.06 -9.65
N ASP A 17 -29.59 6.39 -9.77
CA ASP A 17 -29.60 7.04 -11.09
C ASP A 17 -28.17 7.25 -11.59
N GLY A 18 -27.79 6.40 -12.55
CA GLY A 18 -26.57 6.52 -13.34
C GLY A 18 -26.67 7.66 -14.35
N VAL A 19 -25.66 8.54 -14.34
CA VAL A 19 -25.48 9.61 -15.32
C VAL A 19 -25.15 8.98 -16.67
N ASN A 20 -26.07 9.06 -17.62
CA ASN A 20 -25.83 8.86 -19.05
C ASN A 20 -25.93 10.21 -19.75
N GLU A 21 -24.77 10.79 -20.08
CA GLU A 21 -24.68 11.87 -21.06
C GLU A 21 -24.82 11.29 -22.47
N LYS A 22 -25.84 11.73 -23.22
CA LYS A 22 -25.75 11.91 -24.67
C LYS A 22 -26.87 12.81 -25.20
N LYS A 23 -26.43 13.88 -25.87
CA LYS A 23 -26.95 14.50 -27.10
C LYS A 23 -28.46 14.34 -27.39
N GLU A 24 -29.17 15.47 -27.45
CA GLU A 24 -29.85 15.89 -28.70
C GLU A 24 -30.38 17.32 -28.62
N ALA A 25 -30.23 18.01 -29.75
CA ALA A 25 -30.69 19.36 -30.01
C ALA A 25 -32.07 19.33 -30.70
N ASN A 26 -32.72 20.50 -30.69
CA ASN A 26 -33.83 20.95 -31.54
C ASN A 26 -35.27 20.52 -31.19
N GLY A 27 -36.06 21.52 -30.78
CA GLY A 27 -37.08 22.06 -31.70
C GLY A 27 -38.54 22.05 -31.22
N HIS A 28 -39.21 23.18 -31.49
CA HIS A 28 -40.66 23.49 -31.45
C HIS A 28 -41.30 23.70 -30.06
N PHE A 29 -41.60 24.91 -29.57
CA PHE A 29 -42.30 26.12 -30.09
C PHE A 29 -43.82 25.96 -30.28
N LYS A 30 -44.59 26.66 -29.42
CA LYS A 30 -45.86 27.38 -29.68
C LYS A 30 -46.13 28.31 -28.48
N THR A 31 -45.83 29.62 -28.58
CA THR A 31 -46.75 30.76 -28.88
C THR A 31 -47.85 30.98 -27.81
N GLN A 32 -48.14 32.18 -27.30
CA GLN A 32 -48.38 33.45 -28.01
C GLN A 32 -48.56 34.66 -27.05
N ASN A 33 -48.17 35.86 -27.52
CA ASN A 33 -48.65 37.24 -27.23
C ASN A 33 -48.33 37.90 -25.87
N GLY A 34 -47.89 39.16 -25.77
CA GLY A 34 -47.62 40.19 -26.78
C GLY A 34 -47.34 41.57 -26.13
N ILE A 35 -46.32 42.25 -26.67
CA ILE A 35 -46.18 43.71 -26.91
C ILE A 35 -46.02 44.68 -25.72
N SER A 36 -44.91 45.42 -25.80
CA SER A 36 -44.49 46.60 -25.03
C SER A 36 -45.33 47.86 -25.27
N LYS A 37 -45.43 48.72 -24.26
CA LYS A 37 -45.52 50.19 -24.42
C LYS A 37 -44.90 50.92 -23.23
N SER A 38 -44.40 52.10 -23.55
CA SER A 38 -43.50 53.03 -22.86
C SER A 38 -44.14 53.90 -21.77
N GLU A 39 -43.26 54.46 -20.92
CA GLU A 39 -43.35 55.72 -20.16
C GLU A 39 -44.43 55.89 -19.07
N ILE A 40 -43.97 56.16 -17.85
CA ILE A 40 -44.26 57.38 -17.06
C ILE A 40 -43.15 57.53 -16.00
N GLN A 41 -42.49 58.69 -16.02
CA GLN A 41 -41.60 59.20 -14.96
C GLN A 41 -42.43 59.71 -13.77
N LEU A 42 -41.89 59.61 -12.55
CA LEU A 42 -41.94 60.72 -11.58
C LEU A 42 -40.87 60.54 -10.48
N ASN A 43 -40.19 61.66 -10.24
CA ASN A 43 -39.11 61.92 -9.30
C ASN A 43 -39.46 61.64 -7.84
N ASP A 44 -38.46 61.23 -7.04
CA ASP A 44 -37.87 62.09 -6.01
C ASP A 44 -36.57 61.48 -5.41
N LYS A 45 -35.50 62.29 -5.40
CA LYS A 45 -34.26 62.20 -4.58
C LYS A 45 -34.34 63.38 -3.58
N PRO A 46 -33.47 63.56 -2.54
CA PRO A 46 -32.22 62.86 -2.16
C PRO A 46 -32.15 62.54 -0.62
N GLN A 47 -31.12 61.88 -0.06
CA GLN A 47 -29.93 62.55 0.51
C GLN A 47 -28.87 61.54 1.01
N SER A 48 -27.63 61.89 0.73
CA SER A 48 -26.36 61.37 1.24
C SER A 48 -26.03 61.85 2.66
N VAL A 49 -25.42 61.00 3.49
CA VAL A 49 -24.71 61.38 4.75
C VAL A 49 -23.41 60.56 4.84
N PRO A 50 -22.28 61.14 5.32
CA PRO A 50 -20.93 60.83 4.85
C PRO A 50 -20.21 59.73 5.65
N THR A 51 -19.29 59.04 4.97
CA THR A 51 -18.26 58.16 5.55
C THR A 51 -17.21 58.99 6.28
N ASN A 52 -17.05 58.74 7.59
CA ASN A 52 -15.96 59.28 8.40
C ASN A 52 -14.70 58.43 8.15
N THR A 53 -13.80 58.89 7.28
CA THR A 53 -12.59 58.15 6.85
C THR A 53 -11.37 58.29 7.77
N ASN A 54 -11.51 58.89 8.96
CA ASN A 54 -10.39 59.07 9.89
C ASN A 54 -10.33 58.01 11.02
N ASP A 55 -11.47 57.45 11.43
CA ASP A 55 -11.52 56.46 12.53
C ASP A 55 -11.01 55.07 12.09
N ASP A 56 -11.25 54.69 10.83
CA ASP A 56 -10.72 53.43 10.24
C ASP A 56 -9.20 53.46 10.01
N ALA A 57 -8.61 54.65 9.88
CA ALA A 57 -7.16 54.81 9.72
C ALA A 57 -6.44 54.71 11.07
N GLU A 58 -7.03 55.26 12.14
CA GLU A 58 -6.51 55.11 13.51
C GLU A 58 -6.71 53.69 14.04
N LEU A 59 -7.84 53.03 13.74
CA LEU A 59 -8.07 51.64 14.14
C LEU A 59 -7.10 50.68 13.43
N LYS A 60 -6.84 50.92 12.14
CA LYS A 60 -5.82 50.17 11.39
C LYS A 60 -4.41 50.43 11.91
N LYS A 61 -4.10 51.65 12.36
CA LYS A 61 -2.79 52.00 12.93
C LYS A 61 -2.61 51.37 14.32
N ALA A 62 -3.65 51.38 15.16
CA ALA A 62 -3.64 50.72 16.47
C ALA A 62 -3.51 49.18 16.34
N LEU A 63 -4.20 48.55 15.38
CA LEU A 63 -4.07 47.12 15.08
C LEU A 63 -2.72 46.77 14.43
N PHE A 64 -2.09 47.69 13.71
CA PHE A 64 -0.75 47.50 13.15
C PHE A 64 0.35 47.66 14.23
N ASP A 65 0.16 48.56 15.19
CA ASP A 65 1.06 48.75 16.32
C ASP A 65 0.94 47.59 17.35
N GLU A 66 -0.25 47.03 17.56
CA GLU A 66 -0.46 45.86 18.44
C GLU A 66 0.14 44.56 17.84
N ASN A 67 0.06 44.39 16.53
CA ASN A 67 0.75 43.28 15.84
C ASN A 67 2.27 43.44 15.84
N ASN A 68 2.80 44.66 15.72
CA ASN A 68 4.24 44.92 15.87
C ASN A 68 4.72 44.72 17.32
N LEU A 69 3.89 44.96 18.33
CA LEU A 69 4.22 44.67 19.73
C LEU A 69 4.29 43.15 20.00
N ASN A 70 3.41 42.36 19.38
CA ASN A 70 3.43 40.90 19.48
C ASN A 70 4.56 40.24 18.67
N GLU A 71 4.87 40.75 17.47
CA GLU A 71 6.06 40.32 16.71
C GLU A 71 7.37 40.71 17.43
N ASN A 72 7.39 41.84 18.13
CA ASN A 72 8.52 42.23 18.98
C ASN A 72 8.62 41.41 20.28
N ALA A 73 7.52 40.88 20.81
CA ALA A 73 7.53 39.96 21.94
C ALA A 73 8.07 38.57 21.54
N GLU A 74 7.76 38.08 20.34
CA GLU A 74 8.30 36.82 19.80
C GLU A 74 9.73 36.95 19.22
N SER A 75 10.14 38.14 18.79
CA SER A 75 11.51 38.42 18.35
C SER A 75 12.49 38.65 19.51
N ASN A 76 11.99 39.07 20.68
CA ASN A 76 12.78 39.27 21.90
C ASN A 76 13.00 38.01 22.75
N LEU A 77 12.48 36.84 22.33
CA LEU A 77 12.88 35.56 22.90
C LEU A 77 14.29 35.23 22.44
N THR A 78 15.23 35.19 23.40
CA THR A 78 16.61 34.74 23.19
C THR A 78 16.62 33.37 22.51
N SER A 79 17.63 33.10 21.67
CA SER A 79 17.76 31.83 20.93
C SER A 79 17.60 30.60 21.85
N THR A 80 18.07 30.72 23.09
CA THR A 80 17.94 29.72 24.15
C THR A 80 16.49 29.40 24.51
N ALA A 81 15.60 30.39 24.60
CA ALA A 81 14.19 30.17 24.96
C ALA A 81 13.38 29.57 23.80
N LYS A 82 13.74 29.88 22.55
CA LYS A 82 13.19 29.21 21.36
C LYS A 82 13.65 27.76 21.28
N ASP A 83 14.91 27.49 21.61
CA ASP A 83 15.46 26.13 21.65
C ASP A 83 14.84 25.29 22.78
N GLU A 84 14.60 25.87 23.96
CA GLU A 84 13.91 25.20 25.09
C GLU A 84 12.43 24.88 24.78
N LEU A 85 11.73 25.74 24.04
CA LEU A 85 10.33 25.51 23.65
C LEU A 85 10.21 24.51 22.48
N LEU A 86 11.26 24.41 21.65
CA LEU A 86 11.41 23.36 20.65
C LEU A 86 11.82 22.02 21.28
N GLU A 87 12.61 22.05 22.37
CA GLU A 87 12.97 20.87 23.16
C GLU A 87 11.80 20.35 23.99
N SER A 88 10.96 21.21 24.57
CA SER A 88 9.75 20.79 25.29
C SER A 88 8.71 20.16 24.35
N LYS A 89 8.51 20.74 23.15
CA LYS A 89 7.66 20.13 22.11
C LYS A 89 8.27 18.86 21.51
N LYS A 90 9.61 18.73 21.49
CA LYS A 90 10.27 17.46 21.14
C LYS A 90 10.10 16.42 22.25
N GLN A 91 10.13 16.82 23.52
CA GLN A 91 9.90 15.91 24.65
C GLN A 91 8.48 15.35 24.64
N ASP A 92 7.45 16.18 24.44
CA ASP A 92 6.04 15.75 24.33
C ASP A 92 5.78 14.87 23.09
N ALA A 93 6.55 15.04 22.01
CA ALA A 93 6.48 14.18 20.82
C ALA A 93 7.37 12.93 20.89
N SER A 94 8.28 12.83 21.88
CA SER A 94 9.32 11.78 21.96
C SER A 94 9.06 10.68 22.97
N GLU A 95 8.00 10.74 23.78
CA GLU A 95 7.62 9.60 24.63
C GLU A 95 6.78 8.55 23.87
N LYS A 96 7.01 8.40 22.55
CA LYS A 96 6.70 7.13 21.89
C LYS A 96 7.72 6.12 22.36
N VAL A 97 7.31 5.23 23.26
CA VAL A 97 8.09 4.04 23.67
C VAL A 97 8.81 3.49 22.43
N PRO A 98 10.15 3.49 22.35
CA PRO A 98 10.83 3.00 21.17
C PRO A 98 10.60 1.49 21.10
N SER A 99 9.72 1.03 20.19
CA SER A 99 9.52 -0.40 20.01
C SER A 99 10.78 -1.04 19.48
N ARG A 100 11.17 -2.12 20.14
CA ARG A 100 12.17 -3.04 19.62
C ARG A 100 11.71 -3.60 18.28
N LYS A 101 12.49 -3.41 17.21
CA LYS A 101 12.24 -4.14 15.96
C LYS A 101 12.40 -5.64 16.19
N LEU A 102 11.40 -6.43 15.80
CA LEU A 102 11.48 -7.89 15.94
C LEU A 102 12.49 -8.48 14.98
N THR A 103 13.23 -9.48 15.46
CA THR A 103 14.11 -10.30 14.63
C THR A 103 13.29 -11.16 13.66
N PHE A 104 13.87 -11.56 12.52
CA PHE A 104 13.21 -12.36 11.50
C PHE A 104 12.50 -13.61 12.03
N PHE A 105 13.06 -14.30 13.04
CA PHE A 105 12.45 -15.50 13.61
C PHE A 105 11.45 -15.20 14.73
N GLU A 106 11.58 -14.07 15.43
CA GLU A 106 10.70 -13.70 16.54
C GLU A 106 9.28 -13.41 16.05
N ILE A 107 9.12 -12.85 14.85
CA ILE A 107 7.82 -12.56 14.26
C ILE A 107 6.98 -13.82 14.01
N TYR A 108 7.62 -14.98 13.80
CA TYR A 108 6.97 -16.28 13.58
C TYR A 108 6.74 -17.07 14.89
N LYS A 109 6.91 -16.46 16.07
CA LYS A 109 6.74 -17.15 17.37
C LYS A 109 5.36 -17.77 17.56
N PHE A 110 4.33 -17.23 16.90
CA PHE A 110 2.95 -17.71 16.97
C PHE A 110 2.62 -18.80 15.93
N ALA A 111 3.59 -19.27 15.14
CA ALA A 111 3.41 -20.32 14.15
C ALA A 111 3.33 -21.71 14.79
N ASP A 112 2.29 -22.48 14.45
CA ASP A 112 2.16 -23.89 14.81
C ASP A 112 2.89 -24.78 13.79
N LYS A 113 3.03 -26.07 14.11
CA LYS A 113 3.61 -27.08 13.20
C LYS A 113 2.94 -27.11 11.82
N LEU A 114 1.62 -26.91 11.76
CA LEU A 114 0.87 -26.83 10.50
C LEU A 114 1.25 -25.58 9.72
N ASP A 115 1.46 -24.44 10.39
CA ASP A 115 1.82 -23.19 9.73
C ASP A 115 3.24 -23.30 9.16
N PHE A 116 4.18 -23.95 9.88
CA PHE A 116 5.50 -24.29 9.35
C PHE A 116 5.43 -25.20 8.12
N LEU A 117 4.56 -26.21 8.14
CA LEU A 117 4.35 -27.10 6.99
C LEU A 117 3.80 -26.33 5.77
N LEU A 118 2.80 -25.48 5.98
CA LEU A 118 2.23 -24.64 4.91
C LEU A 118 3.28 -23.68 4.32
N MET A 119 4.04 -22.99 5.18
CA MET A 119 5.12 -22.09 4.74
C MET A 119 6.21 -22.85 3.97
N PHE A 120 6.55 -24.07 4.39
CA PHE A 120 7.53 -24.90 3.69
C PHE A 120 7.06 -25.30 2.29
N ILE A 121 5.84 -25.86 2.18
CA ILE A 121 5.28 -26.25 0.87
C ILE A 121 5.07 -25.01 -0.01
N GLY A 122 4.59 -23.91 0.58
CA GLY A 122 4.41 -22.63 -0.12
C GLY A 122 5.73 -22.08 -0.66
N THR A 123 6.81 -22.17 0.11
CA THR A 123 8.16 -21.76 -0.33
C THR A 123 8.64 -22.57 -1.53
N ILE A 124 8.44 -23.90 -1.52
CA ILE A 124 8.80 -24.76 -2.66
C ILE A 124 8.01 -24.36 -3.92
N ALA A 125 6.72 -24.08 -3.77
CA ALA A 125 5.87 -23.64 -4.88
C ALA A 125 6.27 -22.26 -5.42
N CYS A 126 6.64 -21.31 -4.54
CA CYS A 126 7.18 -20.00 -4.93
C CYS A 126 8.51 -20.14 -5.70
N ILE A 127 9.42 -21.01 -5.23
CA ILE A 127 10.67 -21.31 -5.94
C ILE A 127 10.37 -21.88 -7.33
N GLY A 128 9.44 -22.83 -7.42
CA GLY A 128 8.98 -23.40 -8.69
C GLY A 128 8.46 -22.32 -9.64
N THR A 129 7.64 -21.41 -9.15
CA THR A 129 7.10 -20.29 -9.93
C THR A 129 8.20 -19.37 -10.46
N GLY A 130 9.20 -19.05 -9.63
CA GLY A 130 10.37 -18.26 -10.06
C GLY A 130 11.24 -18.98 -11.10
N ALA A 131 11.38 -20.30 -10.98
CA ALA A 131 12.18 -21.14 -11.88
C ALA A 131 11.53 -21.39 -13.25
N VAL A 132 10.20 -21.23 -13.37
CA VAL A 132 9.52 -21.37 -14.67
C VAL A 132 10.02 -20.32 -15.68
N PHE A 133 10.36 -19.10 -15.24
CA PHE A 133 10.77 -18.03 -16.16
C PHE A 133 12.05 -18.37 -16.96
N PRO A 134 13.17 -18.79 -16.35
CA PRO A 134 14.33 -19.30 -17.08
C PRO A 134 14.01 -20.48 -18.01
N LEU A 135 13.13 -21.40 -17.59
CA LEU A 135 12.73 -22.55 -18.41
C LEU A 135 11.95 -22.11 -19.66
N MET A 136 11.05 -21.14 -19.52
CA MET A 136 10.35 -20.55 -20.66
C MET A 136 11.32 -19.85 -21.63
N MET A 137 12.36 -19.20 -21.10
CA MET A 137 13.40 -18.57 -21.91
C MET A 137 14.20 -19.59 -22.74
N LEU A 138 14.41 -20.80 -22.23
CA LEU A 138 15.05 -21.89 -22.98
C LEU A 138 14.21 -22.32 -24.18
N VAL A 139 12.90 -22.51 -23.98
CA VAL A 139 11.96 -22.86 -25.07
C VAL A 139 11.83 -21.71 -26.07
N TYR A 140 11.82 -20.47 -25.59
CA TYR A 140 11.81 -19.29 -26.46
C TYR A 140 13.05 -19.21 -27.35
N LYS A 141 14.22 -19.57 -26.81
CA LYS A 141 15.49 -19.54 -27.54
C LYS A 141 15.46 -20.42 -28.78
N SER A 142 15.04 -21.69 -28.64
CA SER A 142 15.00 -22.63 -29.77
C SER A 142 14.08 -22.13 -30.88
N VAL A 143 12.95 -21.55 -30.52
CA VAL A 143 11.96 -20.99 -31.46
C VAL A 143 12.53 -19.78 -32.19
N ALA A 144 13.13 -18.84 -31.48
CA ALA A 144 13.72 -17.66 -32.08
C ALA A 144 14.83 -18.07 -33.08
N THR A 145 15.64 -19.07 -32.74
CA THR A 145 16.63 -19.65 -33.65
C THR A 145 15.98 -20.30 -34.89
N SER A 146 14.94 -21.12 -34.72
CA SER A 146 14.26 -21.80 -35.84
C SER A 146 13.58 -20.80 -36.79
N LEU A 147 12.93 -19.75 -36.26
CA LEU A 147 12.29 -18.70 -37.07
C LEU A 147 13.30 -17.88 -37.88
N VAL A 148 14.43 -17.53 -37.28
CA VAL A 148 15.50 -16.80 -37.99
C VAL A 148 16.10 -17.68 -39.08
N LYS A 149 16.35 -18.96 -38.78
CA LYS A 149 16.84 -19.93 -39.77
C LYS A 149 15.88 -20.15 -40.91
N SER A 150 14.56 -20.14 -40.68
CA SER A 150 13.55 -20.29 -41.74
C SER A 150 13.37 -19.04 -42.62
N GLY A 151 13.64 -17.84 -42.08
CA GLY A 151 13.57 -16.59 -42.85
C GLY A 151 14.74 -16.38 -43.82
N ILE A 152 15.84 -17.11 -43.65
CA ILE A 152 17.03 -17.02 -44.53
C ILE A 152 16.75 -17.67 -45.90
N PRO A 153 16.23 -18.92 -45.99
CA PRO A 153 15.85 -19.54 -47.27
C PRO A 153 14.75 -18.79 -48.04
N SER A 154 13.74 -18.20 -47.37
CA SER A 154 12.64 -17.52 -48.06
C SER A 154 13.08 -16.23 -48.77
N ASN A 155 14.06 -15.52 -48.21
CA ASN A 155 14.65 -14.34 -48.85
C ASN A 155 15.60 -14.72 -50.00
N ILE A 156 16.24 -15.88 -49.93
CA ILE A 156 17.06 -16.44 -51.01
C ILE A 156 16.17 -17.00 -52.14
N ALA A 157 15.02 -17.59 -51.81
CA ALA A 157 14.05 -18.11 -52.78
C ALA A 157 13.30 -17.02 -53.56
N ASN A 158 13.23 -15.79 -53.03
CA ASN A 158 12.69 -14.62 -53.74
C ASN A 158 13.67 -14.03 -54.78
N PHE A 159 14.91 -14.54 -54.85
CA PHE A 159 15.73 -14.39 -56.05
C PHE A 159 15.26 -15.44 -57.06
N THR A 160 14.52 -15.00 -58.09
CA THR A 160 14.06 -15.86 -59.18
C THR A 160 15.24 -16.53 -59.86
N ILE A 161 15.42 -17.82 -59.58
CA ILE A 161 16.13 -18.76 -60.45
C ILE A 161 15.03 -19.49 -61.22
N PRO A 162 15.08 -19.54 -62.56
CA PRO A 162 14.05 -20.20 -63.34
C PRO A 162 14.19 -21.70 -63.10
N LEU A 163 13.29 -22.26 -62.29
CA LEU A 163 13.03 -23.69 -62.30
C LEU A 163 11.58 -23.88 -62.73
N ASP A 164 11.40 -24.60 -63.83
CA ASP A 164 10.13 -25.19 -64.24
C ASP A 164 9.66 -26.10 -63.10
N ILE A 165 8.76 -25.57 -62.26
CA ILE A 165 8.06 -26.34 -61.24
C ILE A 165 6.59 -26.42 -61.64
N ASP A 166 6.10 -27.65 -61.71
CA ASP A 166 4.77 -28.06 -62.13
C ASP A 166 3.66 -27.31 -61.33
N PRO A 167 2.69 -26.63 -61.97
CA PRO A 167 1.70 -25.76 -61.31
C PRO A 167 0.79 -26.47 -60.29
N ALA A 168 0.70 -27.81 -60.32
CA ALA A 168 -0.02 -28.59 -59.32
C ALA A 168 0.60 -28.56 -57.92
N CYS A 169 1.92 -28.32 -57.80
CA CYS A 169 2.62 -28.27 -56.52
C CYS A 169 2.38 -26.96 -55.77
N ILE A 170 2.25 -25.85 -56.51
CA ILE A 170 1.97 -24.51 -55.99
C ILE A 170 0.56 -24.46 -55.39
N ILE A 171 -0.44 -25.03 -56.07
CA ILE A 171 -1.84 -25.07 -55.60
C ILE A 171 -1.97 -25.89 -54.30
N LYS A 172 -1.16 -26.95 -54.15
CA LYS A 172 -1.17 -27.78 -52.93
C LYS A 172 -0.55 -27.07 -51.71
N ALA A 173 0.49 -26.26 -51.93
CA ALA A 173 1.09 -25.42 -50.89
C ALA A 173 0.18 -24.25 -50.46
N GLN A 174 -0.58 -23.70 -51.42
CA GLN A 174 -1.50 -22.59 -51.20
C GLN A 174 -2.80 -23.02 -50.49
N ASN A 175 -3.28 -24.24 -50.74
CA ASN A 175 -4.39 -24.83 -49.98
C ASN A 175 -3.96 -25.32 -48.58
N SER A 176 -2.70 -25.73 -48.39
CA SER A 176 -2.22 -26.11 -47.05
C SER A 176 -2.05 -24.90 -46.12
N THR A 177 -1.77 -23.70 -46.64
CA THR A 177 -1.65 -22.47 -45.84
C THR A 177 -3.00 -21.89 -45.40
N SER A 178 -4.08 -22.08 -46.17
CA SER A 178 -5.44 -21.69 -45.76
C SER A 178 -5.99 -22.57 -44.64
N ASP A 179 -5.71 -23.87 -44.66
CA ASP A 179 -6.09 -24.81 -43.59
C ASP A 179 -5.35 -24.48 -42.27
N ILE A 180 -4.06 -24.13 -42.34
CA ILE A 180 -3.24 -23.71 -41.19
C ILE A 180 -3.78 -22.42 -40.53
N LEU A 181 -4.22 -21.44 -41.33
CA LEU A 181 -4.84 -20.21 -40.84
C LEU A 181 -6.18 -20.46 -40.11
N SER A 182 -6.90 -21.50 -40.51
CA SER A 182 -8.16 -21.90 -39.87
C SER A 182 -7.92 -22.60 -38.52
N ASP A 183 -6.91 -23.47 -38.43
CA ASP A 183 -6.49 -24.13 -37.18
C ASP A 183 -5.91 -23.13 -36.17
N LEU A 184 -5.10 -22.17 -36.63
CA LEU A 184 -4.59 -21.09 -35.78
C LEU A 184 -5.73 -20.21 -35.24
N ARG A 185 -6.75 -19.90 -36.05
CA ARG A 185 -7.96 -19.20 -35.59
C ARG A 185 -8.72 -20.00 -34.54
N GLY A 186 -8.79 -21.32 -34.70
CA GLY A 186 -9.38 -22.24 -33.70
C GLY A 186 -8.61 -22.23 -32.38
N MET A 187 -7.28 -22.30 -32.42
CA MET A 187 -6.42 -22.26 -31.24
C MET A 187 -6.44 -20.90 -30.54
N ILE A 188 -6.46 -19.78 -31.29
CA ILE A 188 -6.60 -18.43 -30.73
C ILE A 188 -7.94 -18.27 -30.01
N LYS A 189 -9.03 -18.82 -30.56
CA LYS A 189 -10.34 -18.84 -29.89
C LYS A 189 -10.30 -19.67 -28.59
N TRP A 190 -9.66 -20.83 -28.59
CA TRP A 190 -9.46 -21.65 -27.37
C TRP A 190 -8.61 -20.93 -26.31
N TYR A 191 -7.53 -20.26 -26.72
CA TYR A 191 -6.70 -19.45 -25.82
C TYR A 191 -7.44 -18.22 -25.30
N ALA A 192 -8.29 -17.58 -26.10
CA ALA A 192 -9.14 -16.48 -25.66
C ALA A 192 -10.20 -16.93 -24.64
N ILE A 193 -10.71 -18.17 -24.76
CA ILE A 193 -11.66 -18.77 -23.82
C ILE A 193 -10.96 -19.12 -22.49
N LEU A 194 -9.77 -19.73 -22.53
CA LEU A 194 -8.98 -20.03 -21.32
C LEU A 194 -8.44 -18.77 -20.62
N GLY A 195 -8.16 -17.70 -21.36
CA GLY A 195 -7.72 -16.40 -20.84
C GLY A 195 -8.81 -15.57 -20.14
N SER A 196 -10.06 -16.03 -20.13
CA SER A 196 -11.19 -15.31 -19.52
C SER A 196 -11.32 -15.52 -17.99
N VAL A 197 -10.48 -16.38 -17.39
CA VAL A 197 -10.46 -16.61 -15.93
C VAL A 197 -9.33 -15.79 -15.28
N SER A 198 -9.68 -14.57 -14.85
CA SER A 198 -9.06 -13.70 -13.82
C SER A 198 -7.52 -13.60 -13.69
N ILE A 199 -6.72 -13.64 -14.76
CA ILE A 199 -5.26 -13.33 -14.71
C ILE A 199 -4.94 -12.22 -15.74
N PHE A 200 -5.82 -11.23 -15.84
CA PHE A 200 -5.87 -10.30 -16.97
C PHE A 200 -4.81 -9.19 -16.93
N CYS A 201 -4.20 -8.85 -15.79
CA CYS A 201 -3.33 -7.67 -15.71
C CYS A 201 -1.82 -7.95 -15.79
N TYR A 202 -1.34 -9.11 -15.29
CA TYR A 202 0.10 -9.42 -15.32
C TYR A 202 0.55 -10.12 -16.60
N TRP A 203 -0.34 -10.85 -17.26
CA TRP A 203 -0.02 -11.62 -18.47
C TRP A 203 -0.07 -10.76 -19.75
N LEU A 204 -0.94 -9.75 -19.81
CA LEU A 204 -1.14 -8.94 -21.01
C LEU A 204 0.10 -8.13 -21.42
N GLY A 205 0.92 -7.62 -20.49
CA GLY A 205 2.14 -6.91 -20.88
C GLY A 205 3.17 -7.78 -21.60
N TYR A 206 3.39 -9.00 -21.09
CA TYR A 206 4.45 -9.91 -21.55
C TYR A 206 4.04 -10.73 -22.76
N SER A 207 2.79 -11.20 -22.78
CA SER A 207 2.27 -12.02 -23.86
C SER A 207 1.89 -11.16 -25.05
N PHE A 208 1.42 -9.91 -24.85
CA PHE A 208 1.11 -9.02 -25.97
C PHE A 208 2.34 -8.62 -26.76
N TRP A 209 3.48 -8.32 -26.12
CA TRP A 209 4.72 -8.01 -26.85
C TRP A 209 5.27 -9.22 -27.60
N MET A 210 5.18 -10.42 -27.01
CA MET A 210 5.65 -11.66 -27.63
C MET A 210 4.73 -12.13 -28.77
N ILE A 211 3.41 -12.05 -28.59
CA ILE A 211 2.40 -12.35 -29.61
C ILE A 211 2.44 -11.30 -30.71
N ALA A 212 2.64 -10.01 -30.39
CA ALA A 212 2.82 -8.96 -31.40
C ALA A 212 4.13 -9.14 -32.18
N ALA A 213 5.23 -9.56 -31.53
CA ALA A 213 6.49 -9.87 -32.21
C ALA A 213 6.37 -11.09 -33.14
N VAL A 214 5.70 -12.15 -32.68
CA VAL A 214 5.41 -13.34 -33.49
C VAL A 214 4.44 -13.01 -34.62
N ALA A 215 3.39 -12.21 -34.37
CA ALA A 215 2.42 -11.79 -35.38
C ALA A 215 3.04 -10.85 -36.42
N THR A 216 3.88 -9.89 -36.02
CA THR A 216 4.58 -9.01 -36.97
C THR A 216 5.66 -9.75 -37.77
N SER A 217 6.28 -10.78 -37.18
CA SER A 217 7.21 -11.66 -37.90
C SER A 217 6.49 -12.56 -38.91
N LEU A 218 5.32 -13.11 -38.55
CA LEU A 218 4.45 -13.87 -39.46
C LEU A 218 3.86 -13.02 -40.59
N VAL A 219 3.48 -11.76 -40.30
CA VAL A 219 3.01 -10.81 -41.31
C VAL A 219 4.14 -10.39 -42.27
N LYS A 220 5.38 -10.27 -41.78
CA LYS A 220 6.55 -9.99 -42.64
C LYS A 220 6.99 -11.19 -43.49
N SER A 221 6.75 -12.42 -43.06
CA SER A 221 6.96 -13.60 -43.91
C SER A 221 5.89 -13.79 -44.99
N GLY A 222 4.81 -12.99 -44.97
CA GLY A 222 3.67 -13.08 -45.88
C GLY A 222 3.61 -12.05 -47.01
N ILE A 223 4.67 -11.29 -47.30
CA ILE A 223 4.68 -10.33 -48.43
C ILE A 223 5.93 -10.55 -49.28
N PRO A 224 5.75 -10.94 -50.55
CA PRO A 224 6.30 -10.09 -51.60
C PRO A 224 5.26 -9.85 -52.71
N SER A 225 4.91 -8.59 -52.94
CA SER A 225 4.43 -8.16 -54.25
C SER A 225 5.11 -6.85 -54.60
N ASN A 226 5.97 -6.91 -55.62
CA ASN A 226 6.62 -5.81 -56.35
C ASN A 226 8.01 -5.38 -55.84
N ILE A 227 9.04 -6.09 -56.30
CA ILE A 227 10.36 -5.49 -56.59
C ILE A 227 10.77 -5.97 -57.99
N ALA A 228 11.17 -5.01 -58.81
CA ALA A 228 11.43 -5.13 -60.24
C ALA A 228 12.52 -6.15 -60.60
N ASN A 229 12.32 -6.79 -61.76
CA ASN A 229 13.21 -7.76 -62.38
C ASN A 229 14.62 -7.18 -62.58
N PHE A 230 15.61 -7.73 -61.88
CA PHE A 230 17.02 -7.60 -62.23
C PHE A 230 17.67 -8.99 -62.19
N THR A 231 18.07 -9.48 -63.37
CA THR A 231 18.57 -10.85 -63.58
C THR A 231 20.09 -10.83 -63.62
N ILE A 232 20.76 -11.56 -62.72
CA ILE A 232 22.15 -11.99 -62.87
C ILE A 232 22.13 -13.53 -62.82
N PRO A 233 22.77 -14.24 -63.75
CA PRO A 233 22.78 -15.70 -63.73
C PRO A 233 23.77 -16.20 -62.67
N LEU A 234 23.29 -17.00 -61.72
CA LEU A 234 24.11 -17.84 -60.87
C LEU A 234 23.51 -19.25 -60.87
N ASP A 235 24.30 -20.22 -61.32
CA ASP A 235 24.02 -21.66 -61.25
C ASP A 235 23.79 -22.07 -59.79
N ILE A 236 22.59 -22.55 -59.45
CA ILE A 236 22.34 -23.22 -58.17
C ILE A 236 21.68 -24.57 -58.42
N ASP A 237 22.26 -25.61 -57.83
CA ASP A 237 21.85 -27.02 -57.95
C ASP A 237 20.39 -27.29 -57.50
N PRO A 238 19.63 -28.13 -58.22
CA PRO A 238 18.24 -28.50 -57.88
C PRO A 238 18.07 -29.26 -56.55
N ALA A 239 19.15 -29.76 -55.95
CA ALA A 239 19.13 -30.37 -54.61
C ALA A 239 18.82 -29.35 -53.48
N CYS A 240 19.00 -28.05 -53.73
CA CYS A 240 18.75 -26.98 -52.75
C CYS A 240 17.24 -26.72 -52.53
N ILE A 241 16.41 -26.95 -53.55
CA ILE A 241 14.96 -26.69 -53.52
C ILE A 241 14.21 -27.78 -52.75
N ILE A 242 14.61 -29.05 -52.90
CA ILE A 242 14.02 -30.18 -52.15
C ILE A 242 14.33 -30.04 -50.65
N LYS A 243 15.47 -29.45 -50.28
CA LYS A 243 15.80 -29.10 -48.88
C LYS A 243 14.93 -27.98 -48.30
N ALA A 244 14.45 -27.05 -49.12
CA ALA A 244 13.58 -25.96 -48.68
C ALA A 244 12.14 -26.44 -48.41
N GLN A 245 11.62 -27.41 -49.19
CA GLN A 245 10.27 -27.96 -49.01
C GLN A 245 10.13 -28.91 -47.81
N ASN A 246 11.22 -29.59 -47.40
CA ASN A 246 11.27 -30.36 -46.14
C ASN A 246 11.38 -29.45 -44.89
N SER A 247 11.70 -28.17 -45.06
CA SER A 247 11.89 -27.22 -43.95
C SER A 247 10.56 -26.75 -43.31
N THR A 248 9.45 -26.72 -44.06
CA THR A 248 8.13 -26.26 -43.54
C THR A 248 7.44 -27.28 -42.65
N SER A 249 7.61 -28.59 -42.88
CA SER A 249 7.12 -29.63 -41.96
C SER A 249 7.88 -29.63 -40.63
N ASP A 250 9.19 -29.40 -40.68
CA ASP A 250 10.05 -29.34 -39.49
C ASP A 250 9.71 -28.15 -38.59
N ILE A 251 9.37 -27.00 -39.19
CA ILE A 251 8.91 -25.80 -38.46
C ILE A 251 7.58 -26.05 -37.73
N LEU A 252 6.62 -26.71 -38.38
CA LEU A 252 5.33 -27.00 -37.76
C LEU A 252 5.47 -28.00 -36.60
N SER A 253 6.39 -28.96 -36.68
CA SER A 253 6.71 -29.85 -35.55
C SER A 253 7.38 -29.10 -34.39
N ASP A 254 8.32 -28.20 -34.67
CA ASP A 254 8.99 -27.37 -33.66
C ASP A 254 8.01 -26.43 -32.96
N LEU A 255 7.14 -25.77 -33.72
CA LEU A 255 6.09 -24.88 -33.19
C LEU A 255 5.05 -25.65 -32.38
N ARG A 256 4.62 -26.84 -32.82
CA ARG A 256 3.73 -27.71 -32.03
C ARG A 256 4.40 -28.17 -30.73
N GLY A 257 5.69 -28.47 -30.77
CA GLY A 257 6.49 -28.77 -29.58
C GLY A 257 6.54 -27.59 -28.61
N MET A 258 6.77 -26.37 -29.12
CA MET A 258 6.77 -25.14 -28.35
C MET A 258 5.43 -24.92 -27.64
N ILE A 259 4.31 -24.95 -28.37
CA ILE A 259 2.99 -24.68 -27.79
C ILE A 259 2.70 -25.66 -26.65
N LYS A 260 3.07 -26.94 -26.81
CA LYS A 260 2.95 -27.95 -25.75
C LYS A 260 3.78 -27.59 -24.52
N TRP A 261 5.06 -27.25 -24.67
CA TRP A 261 5.92 -26.87 -23.55
C TRP A 261 5.46 -25.58 -22.86
N TYR A 262 5.03 -24.58 -23.62
CA TYR A 262 4.47 -23.34 -23.08
C TYR A 262 3.16 -23.56 -22.33
N ALA A 263 2.27 -24.44 -22.84
CA ALA A 263 1.05 -24.82 -22.16
C ALA A 263 1.37 -25.54 -20.83
N ILE A 264 2.29 -26.51 -20.83
CA ILE A 264 2.69 -27.24 -19.63
C ILE A 264 3.32 -26.29 -18.60
N LEU A 265 4.32 -25.49 -18.99
CA LEU A 265 4.99 -24.55 -18.08
C LEU A 265 4.03 -23.46 -17.58
N GLY A 266 3.13 -22.99 -18.43
CA GLY A 266 2.07 -22.04 -18.06
C GLY A 266 1.13 -22.63 -17.00
N SER A 267 0.58 -23.82 -17.22
CA SER A 267 -0.28 -24.51 -16.26
C SER A 267 0.42 -24.79 -14.94
N VAL A 268 1.68 -25.25 -14.99
CA VAL A 268 2.51 -25.46 -13.79
C VAL A 268 2.73 -24.14 -13.05
N SER A 269 3.03 -23.04 -13.76
CA SER A 269 3.24 -21.74 -13.13
C SER A 269 2.01 -21.21 -12.40
N ILE A 270 0.82 -21.38 -12.99
CA ILE A 270 -0.44 -20.95 -12.39
C ILE A 270 -0.71 -21.76 -11.13
N PHE A 271 -0.54 -23.09 -11.20
CA PHE A 271 -0.75 -23.97 -10.06
C PHE A 271 0.25 -23.69 -8.93
N CYS A 272 1.54 -23.56 -9.24
CA CYS A 272 2.57 -23.23 -8.26
C CYS A 272 2.37 -21.84 -7.65
N TYR A 273 1.98 -20.84 -8.43
CA TYR A 273 1.71 -19.50 -7.92
C TYR A 273 0.51 -19.49 -6.98
N TRP A 274 -0.60 -20.11 -7.40
CA TRP A 274 -1.80 -20.22 -6.57
C TRP A 274 -1.52 -20.95 -5.25
N LEU A 275 -0.79 -22.07 -5.32
CA LEU A 275 -0.46 -22.88 -4.15
C LEU A 275 0.50 -22.14 -3.20
N GLY A 276 1.55 -21.51 -3.73
CA GLY A 276 2.49 -20.71 -2.96
C GLY A 276 1.82 -19.54 -2.26
N TYR A 277 1.05 -18.75 -3.00
CA TYR A 277 0.37 -17.57 -2.48
C TYR A 277 -0.69 -17.93 -1.42
N SER A 278 -1.52 -18.94 -1.71
CA SER A 278 -2.57 -19.37 -0.79
C SER A 278 -2.00 -19.91 0.51
N PHE A 279 -0.93 -20.71 0.47
CA PHE A 279 -0.36 -21.31 1.68
C PHE A 279 0.32 -20.28 2.58
N TRP A 280 1.05 -19.31 2.00
CA TRP A 280 1.59 -18.19 2.76
C TRP A 280 0.49 -17.31 3.36
N MET A 281 -0.58 -17.01 2.60
CA MET A 281 -1.70 -16.21 3.10
C MET A 281 -2.46 -16.93 4.23
N ILE A 282 -2.75 -18.23 4.08
CA ILE A 282 -3.44 -19.02 5.13
C ILE A 282 -2.58 -19.10 6.39
N ALA A 283 -1.27 -19.34 6.26
CA ALA A 283 -0.36 -19.39 7.39
C ALA A 283 -0.26 -18.04 8.12
N ALA A 284 -0.25 -16.91 7.39
CA ALA A 284 -0.25 -15.58 7.96
C ALA A 284 -1.56 -15.28 8.70
N GLU A 285 -2.72 -15.57 8.10
CA GLU A 285 -4.02 -15.30 8.71
C GLU A 285 -4.23 -16.11 10.00
N ARG A 286 -3.79 -17.37 10.02
CA ARG A 286 -3.83 -18.22 11.22
C ARG A 286 -2.99 -17.64 12.36
N GLN A 287 -1.77 -17.18 12.06
CA GLN A 287 -0.88 -16.56 13.05
C GLN A 287 -1.45 -15.24 13.57
N VAL A 288 -1.92 -14.37 12.68
CA VAL A 288 -2.50 -13.07 13.04
C VAL A 288 -3.77 -13.23 13.86
N ARG A 289 -4.61 -14.24 13.57
CA ARG A 289 -5.75 -14.58 14.41
C ARG A 289 -5.35 -14.93 15.84
N ARG A 290 -4.29 -15.73 16.03
CA ARG A 290 -3.77 -16.06 17.37
C ARG A 290 -3.17 -14.84 18.05
N MET A 291 -2.42 -14.01 17.32
CA MET A 291 -1.88 -12.76 17.84
C MET A 291 -2.99 -11.80 18.27
N ARG A 292 -4.08 -11.67 17.49
CA ARG A 292 -5.23 -10.82 17.81
C ARG A 292 -5.88 -11.25 19.12
N PHE A 293 -6.09 -12.55 19.32
CA PHE A 293 -6.63 -13.08 20.57
C PHE A 293 -5.69 -12.86 21.75
N ALA A 294 -4.40 -13.14 21.58
CA ALA A 294 -3.39 -12.95 22.64
C ALA A 294 -3.23 -11.47 23.00
N LEU A 295 -3.25 -10.57 22.02
CA LEU A 295 -3.17 -9.12 22.22
C LEU A 295 -4.40 -8.61 22.95
N PHE A 296 -5.61 -8.96 22.50
CA PHE A 296 -6.84 -8.56 23.16
C PHE A 296 -6.89 -9.07 24.61
N ARG A 297 -6.53 -10.34 24.83
CA ARG A 297 -6.42 -10.89 26.18
C ARG A 297 -5.41 -10.14 27.04
N SER A 298 -4.21 -9.86 26.52
CA SER A 298 -3.19 -9.12 27.27
C SER A 298 -3.67 -7.71 27.62
N ILE A 299 -4.32 -7.01 26.69
CA ILE A 299 -4.88 -5.66 26.93
C ILE A 299 -5.88 -5.68 28.09
N MET A 300 -6.80 -6.65 28.11
CA MET A 300 -7.81 -6.77 29.17
C MET A 300 -7.23 -7.06 30.55
N HIS A 301 -6.03 -7.65 30.64
CA HIS A 301 -5.33 -7.93 31.89
C HIS A 301 -4.52 -6.73 32.43
N GLN A 302 -4.37 -5.64 31.66
CA GLN A 302 -3.56 -4.49 32.09
C GLN A 302 -4.26 -3.65 33.16
N GLU A 303 -3.47 -3.03 34.04
CA GLU A 303 -3.98 -2.18 35.11
C GLU A 303 -4.42 -0.80 34.62
N MET A 304 -5.30 -0.12 35.39
CA MET A 304 -5.86 1.18 34.99
C MET A 304 -4.80 2.27 34.80
N GLY A 305 -3.74 2.25 35.62
CA GLY A 305 -2.61 3.17 35.46
C GLY A 305 -1.80 3.00 34.17
N TRP A 306 -1.95 1.87 33.46
CA TRP A 306 -1.42 1.71 32.11
C TRP A 306 -2.32 2.39 31.06
N PHE A 307 -3.63 2.24 31.21
CA PHE A 307 -4.62 2.90 30.34
C PHE A 307 -4.59 4.42 30.48
N ASP A 308 -4.34 4.97 31.67
CA ASP A 308 -4.25 6.43 31.89
C ASP A 308 -3.10 7.09 31.11
N LYS A 309 -2.07 6.33 30.75
CA LYS A 309 -0.92 6.82 29.97
C LYS A 309 -1.13 6.73 28.47
N LEU A 310 -2.15 5.99 28.04
CA LEU A 310 -2.38 5.67 26.64
C LEU A 310 -3.64 6.35 26.15
N ASN A 311 -3.60 6.86 24.93
CA ASN A 311 -4.81 7.37 24.30
C ASN A 311 -5.71 6.19 23.87
N PRO A 312 -7.00 6.16 24.23
CA PRO A 312 -7.90 5.06 23.89
C PRO A 312 -7.98 4.79 22.37
N GLY A 313 -7.97 5.86 21.57
CA GLY A 313 -7.97 5.76 20.11
C GLY A 313 -6.69 5.15 19.54
N GLU A 314 -5.56 5.31 20.23
CA GLU A 314 -4.30 4.70 19.83
C GLU A 314 -4.34 3.18 19.98
N LEU A 315 -4.95 2.68 21.07
CA LEU A 315 -5.07 1.26 21.33
C LEU A 315 -5.97 0.54 20.32
N SER A 316 -7.09 1.18 19.93
CA SER A 316 -7.98 0.67 18.89
C SER A 316 -7.28 0.58 17.53
N ASN A 317 -6.57 1.65 17.15
CA ASN A 317 -5.78 1.67 15.91
C ASN A 317 -4.70 0.58 15.92
N ARG A 318 -4.03 0.33 17.05
CA ARG A 318 -3.03 -0.74 17.18
C ARG A 318 -3.63 -2.14 17.02
N LEU A 319 -4.84 -2.39 17.54
CA LEU A 319 -5.47 -3.70 17.46
C LEU A 319 -5.88 -4.09 16.04
N VAL A 320 -6.11 -3.11 15.16
CA VAL A 320 -6.50 -3.35 13.76
C VAL A 320 -5.32 -3.12 12.83
N ALA A 321 -4.81 -1.89 12.75
CA ALA A 321 -3.88 -1.47 11.71
C ALA A 321 -2.49 -2.11 11.85
N ASP A 322 -1.97 -2.29 13.07
CA ASP A 322 -0.65 -2.90 13.25
C ASP A 322 -0.68 -4.42 13.03
N LEU A 323 -1.78 -5.08 13.38
CA LEU A 323 -1.96 -6.50 13.05
C LEU A 323 -2.12 -6.73 11.54
N ASP A 324 -2.78 -5.82 10.82
CA ASP A 324 -2.89 -5.90 9.36
C ASP A 324 -1.53 -5.72 8.68
N LYS A 325 -0.68 -4.79 9.14
CA LYS A 325 0.70 -4.67 8.64
C LYS A 325 1.51 -5.95 8.86
N ILE A 326 1.36 -6.59 10.03
CA ILE A 326 2.02 -7.87 10.32
C ILE A 326 1.51 -8.96 9.38
N ARG A 327 0.20 -9.02 9.12
CA ARG A 327 -0.41 -9.94 8.16
C ARG A 327 0.19 -9.77 6.77
N ASP A 328 0.24 -8.53 6.27
CA ASP A 328 0.72 -8.23 4.93
C ASP A 328 2.22 -8.57 4.79
N GLY A 329 3.04 -8.31 5.81
CA GLY A 329 4.46 -8.67 5.80
C GLY A 329 4.75 -10.17 5.92
N LEU A 330 3.90 -10.94 6.62
CA LEU A 330 4.03 -12.39 6.78
C LEU A 330 3.39 -13.20 5.65
N GLY A 331 2.42 -12.61 4.94
CA GLY A 331 1.59 -13.29 3.94
C GLY A 331 2.14 -13.16 2.52
N ASP A 332 1.37 -12.49 1.67
CA ASP A 332 1.59 -12.42 0.23
C ASP A 332 2.95 -11.81 -0.15
N LYS A 333 3.37 -10.76 0.56
CA LYS A 333 4.64 -10.08 0.29
C LYS A 333 5.84 -11.01 0.45
N LYS A 334 5.75 -11.99 1.35
CA LYS A 334 6.81 -12.99 1.54
C LYS A 334 6.86 -13.99 0.39
N ALA A 335 5.70 -14.45 -0.09
CA ALA A 335 5.58 -15.32 -1.26
C ALA A 335 6.13 -14.64 -2.54
N ASP A 336 5.76 -13.38 -2.75
CA ASP A 336 6.27 -12.57 -3.86
C ASP A 336 7.77 -12.33 -3.74
N PHE A 337 8.29 -12.02 -2.55
CA PHE A 337 9.72 -11.86 -2.31
C PHE A 337 10.52 -13.11 -2.73
N ILE A 338 10.10 -14.30 -2.32
CA ILE A 338 10.78 -15.56 -2.67
C ILE A 338 10.74 -15.80 -4.18
N SER A 339 9.56 -15.64 -4.78
CA SER A 339 9.36 -15.87 -6.22
C SER A 339 10.18 -14.89 -7.07
N LEU A 340 10.22 -13.61 -6.69
CA LEU A 340 10.98 -12.58 -7.39
C LEU A 340 12.50 -12.73 -7.21
N MET A 341 12.97 -13.18 -6.05
CA MET A 341 14.38 -13.54 -5.85
C MET A 341 14.79 -14.70 -6.77
N CYS A 342 13.98 -15.77 -6.82
CA CYS A 342 14.23 -16.90 -7.72
C CYS A 342 14.21 -16.46 -9.19
N ARG A 343 13.30 -15.56 -9.58
CA ARG A 343 13.23 -15.01 -10.94
C ARG A 343 14.45 -14.15 -11.28
N LEU A 344 14.91 -13.32 -10.34
CA LEU A 344 16.09 -12.47 -10.47
C LEU A 344 17.34 -13.32 -10.70
N PHE A 345 17.65 -14.23 -9.77
CA PHE A 345 18.85 -15.05 -9.86
C PHE A 345 18.74 -16.06 -11.01
N GLY A 346 17.57 -16.69 -11.20
CA GLY A 346 17.34 -17.61 -12.30
C GLY A 346 17.52 -16.95 -13.67
N GLY A 347 17.00 -15.73 -13.85
CA GLY A 347 17.15 -14.96 -15.09
C GLY A 347 18.60 -14.56 -15.37
N LEU A 348 19.33 -14.08 -14.36
CA LEU A 348 20.74 -13.73 -14.50
C LEU A 348 21.61 -14.97 -14.77
N ILE A 349 21.45 -16.04 -13.99
CA ILE A 349 22.21 -17.30 -14.17
C ILE A 349 21.97 -17.84 -15.59
N PHE A 350 20.71 -17.87 -16.05
CA PHE A 350 20.38 -18.30 -17.40
C PHE A 350 21.03 -17.44 -18.50
N ALA A 351 21.05 -16.11 -18.31
CA ALA A 351 21.71 -15.20 -19.24
C ALA A 351 23.22 -15.45 -19.32
N PHE A 352 23.88 -15.63 -18.18
CA PHE A 352 25.32 -15.94 -18.12
C PHE A 352 25.67 -17.28 -18.77
N ILE A 353 24.84 -18.31 -18.58
CA ILE A 353 25.03 -19.63 -19.22
C ILE A 353 24.87 -19.52 -20.73
N THR A 354 23.91 -18.74 -21.22
CA THR A 354 23.63 -18.61 -22.66
C THR A 354 24.68 -17.78 -23.38
N GLY A 355 25.21 -16.75 -22.74
CA GLY A 355 26.23 -15.88 -23.33
C GLY A 355 26.77 -14.86 -22.34
N TRP A 356 27.95 -15.16 -21.78
CA TRP A 356 28.56 -14.36 -20.74
C TRP A 356 29.04 -12.97 -21.22
N LYS A 357 29.51 -12.83 -22.47
CA LYS A 357 30.03 -11.55 -22.99
C LYS A 357 28.92 -10.50 -23.11
N LEU A 358 27.78 -10.88 -23.71
CA LEU A 358 26.63 -9.98 -23.84
C LEU A 358 26.01 -9.64 -22.48
N SER A 359 25.96 -10.62 -21.57
CA SER A 359 25.48 -10.41 -20.20
C SER A 359 26.36 -9.43 -19.41
N LEU A 360 27.69 -9.48 -19.58
CA LEU A 360 28.61 -8.51 -18.97
C LEU A 360 28.39 -7.10 -19.49
N VAL A 361 28.12 -6.92 -20.79
CA VAL A 361 27.81 -5.59 -21.35
C VAL A 361 26.54 -5.03 -20.73
N PHE A 362 25.50 -5.86 -20.57
CA PHE A 362 24.27 -5.43 -19.89
C PHE A 362 24.54 -5.01 -18.44
N ILE A 363 25.30 -5.81 -17.70
CA ILE A 363 25.68 -5.48 -16.32
C ILE A 363 26.53 -4.21 -16.27
N ALA A 364 27.41 -3.96 -17.24
CA ALA A 364 28.19 -2.73 -17.32
C ALA A 364 27.32 -1.49 -17.54
N THR A 365 26.16 -1.63 -18.20
CA THR A 365 25.17 -0.52 -18.32
C THR A 365 24.26 -0.36 -17.09
N SER A 366 24.20 -1.36 -16.21
CA SER A 366 23.30 -1.35 -15.04
C SER A 366 23.59 -0.23 -14.02
N PRO A 367 24.84 0.17 -13.70
CA PRO A 367 25.11 1.26 -12.75
C PRO A 367 24.49 2.58 -13.20
N LEU A 368 24.43 2.85 -14.50
CA LEU A 368 23.81 4.06 -15.05
C LEU A 368 22.31 4.09 -14.74
N THR A 369 21.62 2.96 -14.94
CA THR A 369 20.18 2.85 -14.64
C THR A 369 19.92 2.94 -13.13
N ILE A 370 20.74 2.28 -12.31
CA ILE A 370 20.64 2.32 -10.85
C ILE A 370 20.85 3.75 -10.33
N PHE A 371 21.84 4.46 -10.86
CA PHE A 371 22.12 5.85 -10.49
C PHE A 371 20.92 6.76 -10.80
N ALA A 372 20.33 6.64 -12.00
CA ALA A 372 19.16 7.43 -12.39
C ALA A 372 17.95 7.14 -11.47
N PHE A 373 17.68 5.86 -11.16
CA PHE A 373 16.62 5.49 -10.21
C PHE A 373 16.85 6.01 -8.80
N ASN A 374 18.10 6.00 -8.31
CA ASN A 374 18.44 6.53 -6.99
C ASN A 374 18.16 8.05 -6.89
N ILE A 375 18.45 8.81 -7.95
CA ILE A 375 18.11 10.24 -8.00
C ILE A 375 16.60 10.43 -7.93
N THR A 376 15.83 9.70 -8.74
CA THR A 376 14.36 9.74 -8.71
C THR A 376 13.82 9.42 -7.32
N MET A 377 14.37 8.40 -6.65
CA MET A 377 13.98 8.01 -5.28
C MET A 377 14.31 9.08 -4.23
N ARG A 378 15.41 9.82 -4.37
CA ARG A 378 15.71 10.93 -3.46
C ARG A 378 14.76 12.11 -3.66
N VAL A 379 14.43 12.41 -4.91
CA VAL A 379 13.48 13.48 -5.27
C VAL A 379 12.07 13.15 -4.76
N ILE A 380 11.58 11.92 -4.99
CA ILE A 380 10.24 11.51 -4.54
C ILE A 380 10.11 11.60 -3.01
N VAL A 381 11.10 11.11 -2.25
CA VAL A 381 11.07 11.15 -0.78
C VAL A 381 11.07 12.60 -0.29
N LYS A 382 11.99 13.43 -0.79
CA LYS A 382 12.13 14.83 -0.36
C LYS A 382 10.88 15.67 -0.64
N TYR A 383 10.30 15.56 -1.83
CA TYR A 383 9.14 16.35 -2.21
C TYR A 383 7.83 15.80 -1.66
N THR A 384 7.69 14.49 -1.50
CA THR A 384 6.52 13.90 -0.83
C THR A 384 6.47 14.31 0.64
N ALA A 385 7.61 14.35 1.34
CA ALA A 385 7.65 14.85 2.72
C ALA A 385 7.22 16.32 2.83
N LYS A 386 7.70 17.18 1.92
CA LYS A 386 7.27 18.59 1.86
C LYS A 386 5.79 18.75 1.54
N GLU A 387 5.27 17.95 0.61
CA GLU A 387 3.85 17.96 0.25
C GLU A 387 2.97 17.56 1.44
N ILE A 388 3.32 16.48 2.15
CA ILE A 388 2.61 16.04 3.37
C ILE A 388 2.63 17.16 4.43
N GLN A 389 3.77 17.83 4.60
CA GLN A 389 3.89 18.93 5.56
C GLN A 389 2.96 20.10 5.21
N SER A 390 2.88 20.53 3.96
CA SER A 390 1.97 21.61 3.57
C SER A 390 0.50 21.19 3.62
N TYR A 391 0.18 19.94 3.27
CA TYR A 391 -1.17 19.40 3.46
C TYR A 391 -1.58 19.33 4.93
N SER A 392 -0.65 19.01 5.84
CA SER A 392 -0.96 18.94 7.27
C SER A 392 -1.41 20.29 7.85
N LYS A 393 -0.94 21.42 7.31
CA LYS A 393 -1.43 22.76 7.72
C LYS A 393 -2.90 22.93 7.34
N ALA A 394 -3.26 22.59 6.10
CA ALA A 394 -4.65 22.65 5.64
C ALA A 394 -5.55 21.67 6.42
N SER A 395 -5.06 20.46 6.69
CA SER A 395 -5.77 19.48 7.52
C SER A 395 -5.97 19.97 8.96
N ALA A 396 -4.99 20.66 9.54
CA ALA A 396 -5.12 21.24 10.88
C ALA A 396 -6.23 22.31 10.93
N VAL A 397 -6.29 23.21 9.93
CA VAL A 397 -7.38 24.20 9.81
C VAL A 397 -8.73 23.49 9.68
N ALA A 398 -8.83 22.48 8.80
CA ALA A 398 -10.07 21.72 8.65
C ALA A 398 -10.48 21.03 9.96
N GLN A 399 -9.53 20.49 10.72
CA GLN A 399 -9.79 19.84 12.00
C GLN A 399 -10.27 20.84 13.07
N GLU A 400 -9.69 22.03 13.12
CA GLU A 400 -10.11 23.13 14.00
C GLU A 400 -11.56 23.57 13.70
N VAL A 401 -11.85 23.80 12.42
CA VAL A 401 -13.17 24.26 11.92
C VAL A 401 -14.24 23.21 12.14
N LEU A 402 -13.96 21.94 11.82
CA LEU A 402 -14.93 20.85 12.00
C LEU A 402 -15.14 20.51 13.47
N GLY A 403 -14.09 20.58 14.29
CA GLY A 403 -14.19 20.39 15.74
C GLY A 403 -15.06 21.45 16.41
N SER A 404 -15.03 22.69 15.89
CA SER A 404 -15.80 23.83 16.42
C SER A 404 -16.90 24.30 15.47
N ILE A 405 -17.50 23.38 14.70
CA ILE A 405 -18.44 23.73 13.63
C ILE A 405 -19.64 24.57 14.13
N ARG A 406 -20.13 24.29 15.34
CA ARG A 406 -21.23 25.04 15.96
C ARG A 406 -20.88 26.53 16.13
N THR A 407 -19.65 26.83 16.55
CA THR A 407 -19.14 28.18 16.72
C THR A 407 -19.03 28.88 15.38
N VAL A 408 -18.42 28.24 14.38
CA VAL A 408 -18.30 28.81 13.02
C VAL A 408 -19.67 29.11 12.43
N THR A 409 -20.65 28.23 12.62
CA THR A 409 -22.03 28.47 12.16
C THR A 409 -22.75 29.56 12.92
N ALA A 410 -22.53 29.67 14.24
CA ALA A 410 -23.18 30.67 15.09
C ALA A 410 -22.72 32.09 14.75
N PHE A 411 -21.45 32.27 14.37
CA PHE A 411 -20.87 33.56 13.99
C PHE A 411 -20.89 33.84 12.48
N GLY A 412 -21.47 32.95 11.66
CA GLY A 412 -21.49 33.12 10.19
C GLY A 412 -20.11 33.13 9.53
N GLY A 413 -19.12 32.47 10.15
CA GLY A 413 -17.71 32.51 9.75
C GLY A 413 -17.32 31.58 8.60
N GLN A 414 -18.28 30.91 7.94
CA GLN A 414 -17.98 29.86 6.97
C GLN A 414 -17.09 30.33 5.81
N LYS A 415 -17.37 31.52 5.25
CA LYS A 415 -16.57 32.08 4.14
C LYS A 415 -15.12 32.39 4.55
N LYS A 416 -14.93 32.90 5.77
CA LYS A 416 -13.60 33.22 6.31
C LYS A 416 -12.75 31.96 6.44
N GLU A 417 -13.33 30.90 6.98
CA GLU A 417 -12.62 29.63 7.15
C GLU A 417 -12.41 28.91 5.81
N GLU A 418 -13.31 29.07 4.84
CA GLU A 418 -13.12 28.59 3.46
C GLU A 418 -11.92 29.26 2.79
N GLU A 419 -11.78 30.59 2.91
CA GLU A 419 -10.63 31.34 2.40
C GLU A 419 -9.32 30.89 3.08
N ARG A 420 -9.32 30.78 4.41
CA ARG A 420 -8.16 30.29 5.19
C ARG A 420 -7.74 28.87 4.76
N PHE A 421 -8.70 27.99 4.48
CA PHE A 421 -8.40 26.65 3.98
C PHE A 421 -7.85 26.70 2.55
N SER A 422 -8.42 27.54 1.68
CA SER A 422 -7.97 27.74 0.30
C SER A 422 -6.53 28.27 0.23
N GLU A 423 -6.15 29.22 1.06
CA GLU A 423 -4.79 29.77 1.13
C GLU A 423 -3.75 28.69 1.46
N ASN A 424 -4.03 27.83 2.45
CA ASN A 424 -3.16 26.72 2.80
C ASN A 424 -3.07 25.66 1.68
N LEU A 425 -4.15 25.48 0.91
CA LEU A 425 -4.14 24.61 -0.26
C LEU A 425 -3.32 25.17 -1.43
N LEU A 426 -3.23 26.50 -1.59
CA LEU A 426 -2.40 27.10 -2.64
C LEU A 426 -0.91 26.79 -2.45
N GLU A 427 -0.42 26.81 -1.20
CA GLU A 427 0.95 26.41 -0.88
C GLU A 427 1.19 24.93 -1.26
N ALA A 428 0.29 24.04 -0.84
CA ALA A 428 0.34 22.61 -1.17
C ALA A 428 0.32 22.37 -2.68
N LYS A 429 -0.54 23.10 -3.41
CA LYS A 429 -0.63 23.04 -4.88
C LYS A 429 0.70 23.41 -5.55
N GLN A 430 1.35 24.49 -5.11
CA GLN A 430 2.63 24.91 -5.71
C GLN A 430 3.74 23.86 -5.50
N ILE A 431 3.78 23.24 -4.31
CA ILE A 431 4.72 22.16 -4.01
C ILE A 431 4.40 20.92 -4.86
N GLY A 432 3.13 20.57 -5.01
CA GLY A 432 2.66 19.49 -5.87
C GLY A 432 3.05 19.69 -7.34
N ILE A 433 2.90 20.91 -7.88
CA ILE A 433 3.33 21.24 -9.25
C ILE A 433 4.85 21.07 -9.41
N LYS A 434 5.65 21.60 -8.45
CA LYS A 434 7.11 21.43 -8.46
C LYS A 434 7.50 19.95 -8.38
N LYS A 435 6.87 19.18 -7.49
CA LYS A 435 7.05 17.73 -7.37
C LYS A 435 6.80 17.02 -8.69
N GLY A 436 5.66 17.31 -9.33
CA GLY A 436 5.30 16.72 -10.62
C GLY A 436 6.34 16.99 -11.70
N LEU A 437 6.83 18.24 -11.79
CA LEU A 437 7.87 18.62 -12.77
C LEU A 437 9.20 17.88 -12.51
N TYR A 438 9.72 17.93 -11.27
CA TYR A 438 10.99 17.26 -10.95
C TYR A 438 10.90 15.74 -11.10
N LEU A 439 9.80 15.14 -10.66
CA LEU A 439 9.55 13.70 -10.82
C LEU A 439 9.46 13.33 -12.30
N GLY A 440 8.77 14.13 -13.12
CA GLY A 440 8.66 13.91 -14.56
C GLY A 440 10.01 13.93 -15.27
N ILE A 441 10.86 14.93 -14.98
CA ILE A 441 12.22 15.03 -15.55
C ILE A 441 13.09 13.84 -15.12
N CYS A 442 13.10 13.51 -13.82
CA CYS A 442 13.88 12.38 -13.31
C CYS A 442 13.40 11.03 -13.88
N GLN A 443 12.09 10.84 -14.01
CA GLN A 443 11.50 9.65 -14.61
C GLN A 443 11.85 9.54 -16.10
N ALA A 444 11.80 10.64 -16.84
CA ALA A 444 12.21 10.67 -18.24
C ALA A 444 13.70 10.34 -18.40
N ALA A 445 14.57 10.89 -17.55
CA ALA A 445 16.00 10.58 -17.55
C ALA A 445 16.27 9.10 -17.21
N ALA A 446 15.57 8.53 -16.22
CA ALA A 446 15.68 7.11 -15.88
C ALA A 446 15.23 6.21 -17.03
N GLN A 447 14.11 6.54 -17.70
CA GLN A 447 13.64 5.79 -18.88
C GLN A 447 14.61 5.93 -20.07
N ALA A 448 15.17 7.12 -20.31
CA ALA A 448 16.16 7.32 -21.35
C ALA A 448 17.43 6.48 -21.11
N ALA A 449 17.90 6.38 -19.86
CA ALA A 449 19.04 5.53 -19.51
C ALA A 449 18.77 4.04 -19.80
N ILE A 450 17.55 3.56 -19.56
CA ILE A 450 17.13 2.19 -19.90
C ILE A 450 17.18 1.97 -21.41
N TYR A 451 16.60 2.87 -22.21
CA TYR A 451 16.62 2.73 -23.66
C TYR A 451 18.03 2.85 -24.26
N LEU A 452 18.90 3.68 -23.69
CA LEU A 452 20.32 3.74 -24.06
C LEU A 452 21.04 2.42 -23.77
N ALA A 453 20.80 1.81 -22.61
CA ALA A 453 21.33 0.48 -22.29
C ALA A 453 20.85 -0.58 -23.29
N PHE A 454 19.60 -0.50 -23.73
CA PHE A 454 19.06 -1.40 -24.76
C PHE A 454 19.74 -1.16 -26.10
N ALA A 455 19.89 0.10 -26.52
CA ALA A 455 20.55 0.45 -27.77
C ALA A 455 21.99 -0.10 -27.83
N ILE A 456 22.75 0.04 -26.74
CA ILE A 456 24.13 -0.50 -26.65
C ILE A 456 24.11 -2.03 -26.76
N THR A 457 23.19 -2.69 -26.04
CA THR A 457 23.08 -4.16 -26.05
C THR A 457 22.69 -4.68 -27.44
N PHE A 458 21.74 -4.03 -28.11
CA PHE A 458 21.31 -4.38 -29.47
C PHE A 458 22.30 -3.96 -30.56
N TRP A 459 23.17 -2.99 -30.31
CA TRP A 459 24.26 -2.66 -31.23
C TRP A 459 25.38 -3.70 -31.17
N TYR A 460 25.74 -4.16 -29.97
CA TYR A 460 26.78 -5.17 -29.76
C TYR A 460 26.31 -6.60 -30.08
N GLY A 461 25.02 -6.92 -29.86
CA GLY A 461 24.47 -8.26 -30.10
C GLY A 461 24.71 -8.82 -31.52
N PRO A 462 24.30 -8.11 -32.59
CA PRO A 462 24.53 -8.53 -33.97
C PRO A 462 26.01 -8.63 -34.35
N TYR A 463 26.87 -7.78 -33.76
CA TYR A 463 28.32 -7.89 -33.92
C TYR A 463 28.81 -9.26 -33.43
N LEU A 464 28.33 -9.74 -32.27
CA LEU A 464 28.69 -11.07 -31.75
C LEU A 464 28.14 -12.20 -32.63
N VAL A 465 26.93 -12.03 -33.14
CA VAL A 465 26.33 -13.03 -34.04
C VAL A 465 27.13 -13.13 -35.34
N ARG A 466 27.70 -12.03 -35.85
CA ARG A 466 28.48 -12.02 -37.11
C ARG A 466 29.90 -12.56 -36.95
N TYR A 467 30.58 -12.23 -35.85
CA TYR A 467 32.00 -12.59 -35.66
C TYR A 467 32.21 -13.83 -34.78
N GLU A 468 31.23 -14.22 -33.96
CA GLU A 468 31.28 -15.38 -33.05
C GLU A 468 30.09 -16.34 -33.27
N CYS A 469 29.79 -16.68 -34.54
CA CYS A 469 28.66 -17.53 -34.94
C CYS A 469 28.59 -18.91 -34.27
N LYS A 470 29.72 -19.41 -33.71
CA LYS A 470 29.77 -20.69 -32.98
C LYS A 470 29.17 -20.61 -31.58
N ASN A 471 29.25 -19.44 -30.94
CA ASN A 471 28.85 -19.23 -29.55
C ASN A 471 27.53 -18.44 -29.44
N TYR A 472 27.22 -17.60 -30.44
CA TYR A 472 26.05 -16.73 -30.42
C TYR A 472 25.18 -16.96 -31.66
N ASP A 473 23.90 -17.21 -31.39
CA ASP A 473 22.84 -17.24 -32.39
C ASP A 473 21.87 -16.06 -32.19
N ALA A 474 21.13 -15.68 -33.23
CA ALA A 474 20.13 -14.61 -33.15
C ALA A 474 19.11 -14.83 -32.01
N GLY A 475 18.68 -16.07 -31.77
CA GLY A 475 17.81 -16.38 -30.64
C GLY A 475 18.48 -16.17 -29.29
N SER A 476 19.78 -16.48 -29.18
CA SER A 476 20.56 -16.32 -27.94
C SER A 476 20.62 -14.86 -27.50
N VAL A 477 20.80 -13.92 -28.43
CA VAL A 477 20.86 -12.47 -28.14
C VAL A 477 19.54 -11.97 -27.56
N ILE A 478 18.41 -12.34 -28.17
CA ILE A 478 17.08 -11.91 -27.73
C ILE A 478 16.78 -12.47 -26.34
N VAL A 479 17.08 -13.75 -26.09
CA VAL A 479 16.76 -14.38 -24.80
C VAL A 479 17.63 -13.84 -23.67
N ILE A 480 18.93 -13.59 -23.93
CA ILE A 480 19.82 -12.92 -22.95
C ILE A 480 19.25 -11.54 -22.60
N PHE A 481 18.88 -10.75 -23.62
CA PHE A 481 18.29 -9.43 -23.41
C PHE A 481 17.01 -9.48 -22.55
N VAL A 482 16.05 -10.34 -22.90
CA VAL A 482 14.77 -10.47 -22.18
C VAL A 482 14.99 -11.00 -20.75
N SER A 483 15.93 -11.92 -20.55
CA SER A 483 16.25 -12.46 -19.23
C SER A 483 16.86 -11.41 -18.30
N CYS A 484 17.81 -10.63 -18.81
CA CYS A 484 18.41 -9.51 -18.09
C CYS A 484 17.40 -8.39 -17.78
N LEU A 485 16.56 -8.03 -18.75
CA LEU A 485 15.48 -7.05 -18.58
C LEU A 485 14.52 -7.43 -17.45
N GLN A 486 14.05 -8.68 -17.46
CA GLN A 486 13.12 -9.16 -16.45
C GLN A 486 13.76 -9.23 -15.06
N SER A 487 15.06 -9.53 -15.01
CA SER A 487 15.83 -9.51 -13.77
C SER A 487 15.84 -8.10 -13.18
N THR A 488 16.11 -7.07 -13.98
CA THR A 488 16.04 -5.66 -13.55
C THR A 488 14.65 -5.29 -13.02
N PHE A 489 13.57 -5.68 -13.71
CA PHE A 489 12.21 -5.43 -13.21
C PHE A 489 11.87 -6.18 -11.93
N SER A 490 12.42 -7.38 -11.75
CA SER A 490 12.22 -8.15 -10.52
C SER A 490 12.81 -7.39 -9.32
N ILE A 491 14.00 -6.79 -9.46
CA ILE A 491 14.61 -5.96 -8.40
C ILE A 491 13.66 -4.83 -7.98
N SER A 492 13.06 -4.12 -8.94
CA SER A 492 12.12 -3.03 -8.65
C SER A 492 10.88 -3.52 -7.88
N GLN A 493 10.39 -4.71 -8.17
CA GLN A 493 9.22 -5.29 -7.50
C GLN A 493 9.54 -5.93 -6.13
N ILE A 494 10.81 -6.21 -5.84
CA ILE A 494 11.26 -6.75 -4.55
C ILE A 494 11.23 -5.67 -3.45
N VAL A 495 11.51 -4.42 -3.79
CA VAL A 495 11.66 -3.32 -2.83
C VAL A 495 10.42 -3.12 -1.94
N PRO A 496 9.18 -3.04 -2.49
CA PRO A 496 7.97 -2.94 -1.67
C PRO A 496 7.78 -4.12 -0.70
N ASN A 497 8.20 -5.32 -1.08
CA ASN A 497 8.07 -6.51 -0.24
C ASN A 497 9.05 -6.48 0.95
N ILE A 498 10.27 -5.97 0.72
CA ILE A 498 11.24 -5.71 1.81
C ILE A 498 10.69 -4.66 2.76
N GLN A 499 10.10 -3.58 2.23
CA GLN A 499 9.51 -2.53 3.04
C GLN A 499 8.34 -3.05 3.90
N ALA A 500 7.42 -3.82 3.32
CA ALA A 500 6.30 -4.42 4.05
C ALA A 500 6.80 -5.33 5.19
N PHE A 501 7.86 -6.10 4.96
CA PHE A 501 8.47 -6.91 6.02
C PHE A 501 9.10 -6.04 7.13
N ALA A 502 9.77 -4.94 6.77
CA ALA A 502 10.34 -4.02 7.74
C ALA A 502 9.26 -3.31 8.58
N GLU A 503 8.14 -2.93 7.97
CA GLU A 503 6.97 -2.36 8.64
C GLU A 503 6.33 -3.39 9.59
N ALA A 504 6.16 -4.64 9.15
CA ALA A 504 5.67 -5.74 9.99
C ALA A 504 6.58 -5.99 11.21
N SER A 505 7.91 -5.96 11.04
CA SER A 505 8.87 -6.08 12.14
C SER A 505 8.78 -4.91 13.13
N GLY A 506 8.56 -3.68 12.63
CA GLY A 506 8.36 -2.49 13.45
C GLY A 506 7.08 -2.53 14.27
N SER A 507 5.94 -2.77 13.61
CA SER A 507 4.63 -2.90 14.27
C SER A 507 4.57 -4.11 15.21
N GLY A 508 5.22 -5.21 14.83
CA GLY A 508 5.32 -6.42 15.65
C GLY A 508 6.01 -6.18 16.99
N GLY A 509 7.02 -5.30 17.04
CA GLY A 509 7.73 -4.97 18.27
C GLY A 509 6.80 -4.53 19.39
N PHE A 510 5.99 -3.51 19.10
CA PHE A 510 4.98 -3.00 20.03
C PHE A 510 3.96 -4.04 20.45
N VAL A 511 3.43 -4.80 19.49
CA VAL A 511 2.42 -5.84 19.75
C VAL A 511 2.99 -6.89 20.71
N PHE A 512 4.23 -7.32 20.49
CA PHE A 512 4.90 -8.30 21.35
C PHE A 512 5.25 -7.73 22.72
N ASP A 513 5.63 -6.46 22.82
CA ASP A 513 5.87 -5.79 24.10
C ASP A 513 4.59 -5.74 24.95
N ILE A 514 3.43 -5.45 24.34
CA ILE A 514 2.13 -5.50 25.04
C ILE A 514 1.76 -6.92 25.43
N ILE A 515 1.95 -7.91 24.54
CA ILE A 515 1.62 -9.32 24.85
C ILE A 515 2.51 -9.87 25.97
N SER A 516 3.78 -9.48 26.02
CA SER A 516 4.73 -9.97 27.02
C SER A 516 4.70 -9.17 28.33
N ARG A 517 4.02 -8.02 28.36
CA ARG A 517 3.86 -7.20 29.56
C ARG A 517 3.02 -7.93 30.61
N ILE A 518 3.62 -8.14 31.78
CA ILE A 518 2.92 -8.65 32.96
C ILE A 518 2.35 -7.45 33.73
N SER A 519 1.04 -7.46 33.97
CA SER A 519 0.37 -6.43 34.78
C SER A 519 0.79 -6.50 36.24
N LYS A 520 0.91 -5.33 36.89
CA LYS A 520 1.17 -5.26 38.35
C LYS A 520 -0.04 -5.69 39.17
N ILE A 521 -1.23 -5.35 38.68
CA ILE A 521 -2.52 -5.66 39.31
C ILE A 521 -3.34 -6.40 38.25
N ASP A 522 -3.31 -7.73 38.31
CA ASP A 522 -4.04 -8.58 37.38
C ASP A 522 -5.26 -9.21 38.07
N SER A 523 -6.46 -8.90 37.57
CA SER A 523 -7.71 -9.46 38.10
C SER A 523 -7.99 -10.89 37.62
N PHE A 524 -7.34 -11.37 36.58
CA PHE A 524 -7.57 -12.71 36.03
C PHE A 524 -6.66 -13.77 36.67
N LYS A 525 -5.68 -13.35 37.46
CA LYS A 525 -4.85 -14.26 38.24
C LYS A 525 -5.56 -14.65 39.53
N ASN A 526 -5.63 -15.96 39.79
CA ASN A 526 -6.07 -16.52 41.07
C ASN A 526 -4.92 -16.50 42.09
N GLU A 527 -4.31 -15.32 42.27
CA GLU A 527 -3.26 -15.08 43.27
C GLU A 527 -3.85 -14.24 44.41
N GLY A 528 -3.35 -14.44 45.64
CA GLY A 528 -3.81 -13.74 46.84
C GLY A 528 -4.80 -14.52 47.70
N ASP A 529 -5.02 -14.03 48.91
CA ASP A 529 -5.92 -14.64 49.89
C ASP A 529 -7.39 -14.47 49.48
N ILE A 530 -8.17 -15.54 49.68
CA ILE A 530 -9.63 -15.55 49.51
C ILE A 530 -10.25 -15.84 50.89
N PRO A 531 -10.60 -14.81 51.67
CA PRO A 531 -11.30 -14.97 52.94
C PRO A 531 -12.64 -15.68 52.77
N SER A 532 -13.01 -16.53 53.73
CA SER A 532 -14.29 -17.25 53.74
C SER A 532 -15.50 -16.36 54.06
N SER A 533 -15.27 -15.22 54.71
CA SER A 533 -16.31 -14.27 55.12
C SER A 533 -15.77 -12.85 55.14
N ILE A 534 -16.64 -11.88 54.81
CA ILE A 534 -16.38 -10.44 54.87
C ILE A 534 -17.27 -9.82 55.94
N VAL A 535 -16.70 -8.96 56.78
CA VAL A 535 -17.45 -8.15 57.76
C VAL A 535 -17.76 -6.79 57.15
N GLY A 536 -16.77 -6.15 56.50
CA GLY A 536 -16.92 -4.90 55.75
C GLY A 536 -16.28 -3.68 56.41
N ASP A 537 -15.32 -3.87 57.31
CA ASP A 537 -14.56 -2.78 57.93
C ASP A 537 -13.45 -2.30 56.97
N ILE A 538 -13.49 -1.02 56.57
CA ILE A 538 -12.48 -0.43 55.69
C ILE A 538 -11.66 0.60 56.48
N GLU A 539 -10.33 0.51 56.38
CA GLU A 539 -9.42 1.43 57.06
C GLU A 539 -8.32 1.92 56.12
N LEU A 540 -8.14 3.25 56.04
CA LEU A 540 -7.03 3.89 55.35
C LEU A 540 -6.05 4.42 56.41
N GLN A 541 -4.78 4.06 56.29
CA GLN A 541 -3.72 4.47 57.22
C GLN A 541 -2.63 5.25 56.49
N ASN A 542 -2.58 6.57 56.73
CA ASN A 542 -1.56 7.50 56.20
C ASN A 542 -1.34 7.35 54.69
N VAL A 543 -2.44 7.22 53.93
CA VAL A 543 -2.41 6.93 52.50
C VAL A 543 -1.90 8.13 51.71
N ARG A 544 -0.86 7.90 50.92
CA ARG A 544 -0.27 8.84 49.95
C ARG A 544 -0.40 8.27 48.56
N PHE A 545 -0.85 9.08 47.61
CA PHE A 545 -1.09 8.62 46.25
C PHE A 545 -0.99 9.74 45.21
N THR A 546 -0.39 9.37 44.08
CA THR A 546 -0.19 10.20 42.89
C THR A 546 -0.54 9.39 41.63
N TYR A 547 -1.31 9.96 40.70
CA TYR A 547 -1.65 9.26 39.47
C TYR A 547 -0.40 9.03 38.59
N PRO A 548 -0.24 7.84 37.98
CA PRO A 548 0.93 7.54 37.14
C PRO A 548 1.12 8.46 35.93
N ALA A 549 0.03 9.05 35.42
CA ALA A 549 0.06 9.99 34.30
C ALA A 549 0.45 11.43 34.71
N ARG A 550 0.42 11.75 36.01
CA ARG A 550 0.73 13.09 36.55
C ARG A 550 1.54 12.97 37.84
N LYS A 551 2.80 12.54 37.72
CA LYS A 551 3.68 12.31 38.87
C LYS A 551 4.01 13.58 39.67
N ASP A 552 3.90 14.75 39.07
CA ASP A 552 4.27 16.02 39.71
C ASP A 552 3.17 16.58 40.63
N SER A 553 1.98 15.96 40.65
CA SER A 553 0.83 16.46 41.41
C SER A 553 0.30 15.41 42.38
N PRO A 554 0.80 15.37 43.63
CA PRO A 554 0.32 14.43 44.64
C PRO A 554 -1.12 14.76 45.04
N ILE A 555 -2.01 13.76 44.97
CA ILE A 555 -3.46 13.93 45.23
C ILE A 555 -3.79 13.65 46.69
N LEU A 556 -3.35 12.51 47.22
CA LEU A 556 -3.53 12.17 48.63
C LEU A 556 -2.20 12.34 49.38
N GLN A 557 -2.23 13.07 50.49
CA GLN A 557 -1.03 13.48 51.23
C GLN A 557 -1.07 12.99 52.70
N GLY A 558 -1.33 11.70 52.91
CA GLY A 558 -1.34 11.09 54.25
C GLY A 558 -2.73 11.02 54.87
N VAL A 559 -3.73 10.58 54.10
CA VAL A 559 -5.11 10.46 54.56
C VAL A 559 -5.27 9.22 55.45
N SER A 560 -5.87 9.42 56.63
CA SER A 560 -6.24 8.34 57.55
C SER A 560 -7.73 8.42 57.87
N MET A 561 -8.47 7.35 57.64
CA MET A 561 -9.90 7.28 57.95
C MET A 561 -10.35 5.84 58.19
N LYS A 562 -11.37 5.66 59.01
CA LYS A 562 -11.98 4.35 59.30
C LYS A 562 -13.47 4.38 58.97
N ILE A 563 -13.92 3.39 58.21
CA ILE A 563 -15.31 3.19 57.80
C ILE A 563 -15.77 1.89 58.47
N PRO A 564 -16.51 1.99 59.59
CA PRO A 564 -17.00 0.81 60.29
C PRO A 564 -18.16 0.15 59.55
N THR A 565 -18.27 -1.16 59.71
CA THR A 565 -19.30 -2.01 59.13
C THR A 565 -20.72 -1.50 59.41
N GLY A 566 -21.56 -1.57 58.38
CA GLY A 566 -22.98 -1.17 58.46
C GLY A 566 -23.23 0.33 58.59
N LYS A 567 -22.20 1.18 58.50
CA LYS A 567 -22.34 2.63 58.49
C LYS A 567 -22.18 3.21 57.09
N THR A 568 -23.02 4.19 56.77
CA THR A 568 -22.88 5.01 55.57
C THR A 568 -21.98 6.21 55.88
N VAL A 569 -20.89 6.35 55.14
CA VAL A 569 -19.95 7.47 55.26
C VAL A 569 -20.06 8.37 54.03
N ALA A 570 -20.10 9.68 54.23
CA ALA A 570 -20.12 10.67 53.17
C ALA A 570 -18.77 11.41 53.10
N LEU A 571 -18.14 11.40 51.91
CA LEU A 571 -16.94 12.16 51.62
C LEU A 571 -17.31 13.51 51.00
N VAL A 572 -17.12 14.60 51.74
CA VAL A 572 -17.38 15.98 51.28
C VAL A 572 -16.07 16.75 51.12
N GLY A 573 -16.03 17.65 50.13
CA GLY A 573 -14.86 18.49 49.89
C GLY A 573 -14.87 19.14 48.51
N ALA A 574 -13.99 20.12 48.31
CA ALA A 574 -13.83 20.85 47.05
C ALA A 574 -13.52 19.92 45.85
N SER A 575 -13.75 20.39 44.63
CA SER A 575 -13.36 19.63 43.43
C SER A 575 -11.85 19.36 43.43
N GLY A 576 -11.43 18.16 43.01
CA GLY A 576 -10.02 17.77 42.97
C GLY A 576 -9.39 17.30 44.29
N CYS A 577 -10.11 17.30 45.42
CA CYS A 577 -9.54 16.89 46.72
C CYS A 577 -9.36 15.37 46.93
N GLY A 578 -9.46 14.53 45.88
CA GLY A 578 -9.20 13.09 45.98
C GLY A 578 -10.37 12.19 46.42
N LYS A 579 -11.63 12.67 46.40
CA LYS A 579 -12.83 11.87 46.77
C LYS A 579 -12.96 10.61 45.91
N SER A 580 -13.03 10.78 44.58
CA SER A 580 -13.13 9.66 43.63
C SER A 580 -11.88 8.78 43.68
N THR A 581 -10.70 9.38 43.92
CA THR A 581 -9.43 8.66 44.07
C THR A 581 -9.45 7.72 45.27
N THR A 582 -10.06 8.12 46.39
CA THR A 582 -10.22 7.25 47.57
C THR A 582 -11.05 6.01 47.22
N ILE A 583 -12.14 6.20 46.47
CA ILE A 583 -13.00 5.10 46.00
C ILE A 583 -12.25 4.17 45.02
N GLN A 584 -11.40 4.71 44.15
CA GLN A 584 -10.57 3.94 43.21
C GLN A 584 -9.48 3.12 43.92
N LEU A 585 -8.93 3.61 45.03
CA LEU A 585 -7.96 2.87 45.85
C LEU A 585 -8.62 1.72 46.61
N ILE A 586 -9.83 1.90 47.13
CA ILE A 586 -10.61 0.82 47.77
C ILE A 586 -10.91 -0.31 46.77
N GLN A 587 -11.22 0.03 45.50
CA GLN A 587 -11.40 -0.94 44.42
C GLN A 587 -10.09 -1.56 43.90
N ARG A 588 -8.94 -1.11 44.43
CA ARG A 588 -7.59 -1.49 44.01
C ARG A 588 -7.42 -1.33 42.50
N PHE A 589 -7.84 -0.20 41.92
CA PHE A 589 -7.43 0.18 40.57
C PHE A 589 -5.99 0.71 40.52
N TYR A 590 -5.54 1.26 41.65
CA TYR A 590 -4.16 1.67 41.87
C TYR A 590 -3.72 1.18 43.24
N ASP A 591 -2.41 0.98 43.38
CA ASP A 591 -1.79 0.80 44.68
C ASP A 591 -1.35 2.17 45.23
N PRO A 592 -1.49 2.42 46.54
CA PRO A 592 -0.97 3.64 47.16
C PRO A 592 0.56 3.67 47.11
N ASP A 593 1.13 4.88 46.93
CA ASP A 593 2.58 5.13 46.94
C ASP A 593 3.16 4.98 48.36
N GLY A 594 2.35 5.28 49.38
CA GLY A 594 2.68 5.07 50.78
C GLY A 594 1.42 4.92 51.65
N GLY A 595 1.57 4.30 52.82
CA GLY A 595 0.44 3.94 53.68
C GLY A 595 -0.23 2.62 53.27
N LEU A 596 -1.32 2.28 53.95
CA LEU A 596 -2.05 1.01 53.79
C LEU A 596 -3.55 1.25 53.61
N VAL A 597 -4.18 0.40 52.81
CA VAL A 597 -5.64 0.31 52.70
C VAL A 597 -6.02 -1.11 53.16
N LEU A 598 -6.80 -1.20 54.22
CA LEU A 598 -7.14 -2.44 54.88
C LEU A 598 -8.64 -2.73 54.72
N LEU A 599 -8.96 -4.00 54.46
CA LEU A 599 -10.30 -4.57 54.53
C LEU A 599 -10.31 -5.65 55.62
N ASP A 600 -11.16 -5.50 56.64
CA ASP A 600 -11.24 -6.38 57.81
C ASP A 600 -9.87 -6.60 58.49
N GLY A 601 -9.04 -5.56 58.52
CA GLY A 601 -7.68 -5.58 59.08
C GLY A 601 -6.60 -6.20 58.18
N LYS A 602 -6.94 -6.70 56.99
CA LYS A 602 -5.98 -7.21 56.00
C LYS A 602 -5.72 -6.19 54.90
N ASP A 603 -4.47 -6.06 54.45
CA ASP A 603 -4.14 -5.19 53.32
C ASP A 603 -4.80 -5.71 52.04
N ILE A 604 -5.47 -4.80 51.30
CA ILE A 604 -6.08 -5.11 50.01
C ILE A 604 -5.06 -5.66 49.01
N LYS A 605 -3.75 -5.39 49.21
CA LYS A 605 -2.67 -5.92 48.37
C LYS A 605 -2.51 -7.43 48.45
N THR A 606 -2.79 -8.04 49.60
CA THR A 606 -2.63 -9.49 49.82
C THR A 606 -3.84 -10.28 49.38
N LEU A 607 -5.00 -9.63 49.22
CA LEU A 607 -6.25 -10.25 48.80
C LEU A 607 -6.27 -10.51 47.29
N ASN A 608 -7.05 -11.52 46.88
CA ASN A 608 -7.34 -11.75 45.47
C ASN A 608 -8.19 -10.60 44.89
N VAL A 609 -7.75 -10.07 43.74
CA VAL A 609 -8.36 -8.87 43.13
C VAL A 609 -9.76 -9.15 42.58
N ALA A 610 -9.99 -10.30 41.95
CA ALA A 610 -11.32 -10.65 41.45
C ALA A 610 -12.32 -10.82 42.60
N TRP A 611 -11.91 -11.54 43.64
CA TRP A 611 -12.72 -11.71 44.84
C TRP A 611 -13.03 -10.37 45.52
N LEU A 612 -12.03 -9.48 45.68
CA LEU A 612 -12.23 -8.15 46.26
C LEU A 612 -13.30 -7.36 45.48
N ARG A 613 -13.20 -7.31 44.15
CA ARG A 613 -14.11 -6.54 43.30
C ARG A 613 -15.50 -7.15 43.20
N GLN A 614 -15.66 -8.47 43.36
CA GLN A 614 -16.97 -9.12 43.44
C GLN A 614 -17.78 -8.69 44.66
N HIS A 615 -17.13 -8.24 45.74
CA HIS A 615 -17.78 -7.79 46.96
C HIS A 615 -17.98 -6.27 47.02
N ILE A 616 -17.62 -5.53 45.98
CA ILE A 616 -17.74 -4.07 45.91
C ILE A 616 -18.67 -3.70 44.74
N GLY A 617 -19.84 -3.15 45.06
CA GLY A 617 -20.73 -2.51 44.07
C GLY A 617 -20.35 -1.04 43.87
N VAL A 618 -20.34 -0.57 42.62
CA VAL A 618 -19.96 0.81 42.28
C VAL A 618 -21.01 1.42 41.37
N VAL A 619 -21.41 2.65 41.70
CA VAL A 619 -22.24 3.49 40.84
C VAL A 619 -21.43 4.72 40.46
N SER A 620 -21.07 4.82 39.18
CA SER A 620 -20.28 5.93 38.64
C SER A 620 -21.13 7.19 38.46
N GLN A 621 -20.48 8.35 38.50
CA GLN A 621 -21.13 9.66 38.29
C GLN A 621 -21.81 9.75 36.91
N GLU A 622 -21.13 9.24 35.88
CA GLU A 622 -21.67 9.08 34.54
C GLU A 622 -21.88 7.59 34.29
N PRO A 623 -23.13 7.08 34.34
CA PRO A 623 -23.39 5.68 34.06
C PRO A 623 -23.13 5.39 32.58
N VAL A 624 -22.26 4.42 32.31
CA VAL A 624 -21.99 3.93 30.95
C VAL A 624 -22.62 2.55 30.82
N LEU A 625 -23.55 2.41 29.88
CA LEU A 625 -24.12 1.13 29.50
C LEU A 625 -23.39 0.61 28.26
N PHE A 626 -23.08 -0.69 28.26
CA PHE A 626 -22.55 -1.34 27.07
C PHE A 626 -23.66 -1.53 26.03
N THR A 627 -23.28 -1.70 24.76
CA THR A 627 -24.23 -1.99 23.70
C THR A 627 -24.76 -3.42 23.87
N GLY A 628 -26.03 -3.53 24.28
CA GLY A 628 -26.72 -4.79 24.55
C GLY A 628 -28.18 -4.52 24.91
N THR A 629 -28.86 -5.53 25.44
CA THR A 629 -30.18 -5.33 26.05
C THR A 629 -30.06 -4.75 27.48
N ILE A 630 -31.18 -4.39 28.12
CA ILE A 630 -31.16 -3.90 29.52
C ILE A 630 -30.93 -5.04 30.52
N GLU A 631 -31.30 -6.27 30.14
CA GLU A 631 -31.15 -7.47 30.96
C GLU A 631 -29.69 -7.97 31.01
N GLU A 632 -28.96 -7.82 29.91
CA GLU A 632 -27.52 -8.09 29.77
C GLU A 632 -26.67 -6.99 30.42
#